data_AF-A0A924E104-F1
#
_entry.id   AF-A0A924E104-F1
#
_cell.length_a   1.000
_cell.length_b   1.000
_cell.length_c   1.000
_cell.angle_alpha   90.00
_cell.angle_beta   90.00
_cell.angle_gamma   90.00
#
_symmetry.space_group_name_H-M   'P 1'
#
loop_
_entity.id
_entity.type
_entity.pdbx_description
1 polymer ?
#
loop_
_entity_poly.entity_id
_entity_poly.type
_entity_poly.pdbx_seq_one_letter_code
_entity_poly.pdbx_strand_id
1 'polypeptide(L)'
;MKNITKKTALTAVVASAAVLSLFSCTQTTVVLPNASPTPTPAATAAPTAAATPTAFPTNSPAPATTTAPTAVPTAAPTPTPVSTPTPAPTANPNPVVTGSGRIFATFSQPMTAATINTDTFTVFAGGFQIFGSVSYNGTVAQFSPQAPLPLNTTFTATLTTGVKNTVGTPLQTNTVWTFSTGAQ
;
A
#
# COMPACT_ATOMS: atom_id res chain seq x y z
N MET A 1 5.97 72.00 17.94
CA MET A 1 5.46 70.99 16.98
C MET A 1 4.38 70.18 17.69
N LYS A 2 3.21 70.07 17.09
CA LYS A 2 1.91 69.77 17.71
C LYS A 2 1.62 68.26 17.85
N ASN A 3 1.02 67.93 18.99
CA ASN A 3 0.00 66.90 19.30
C ASN A 3 0.36 65.41 19.43
N ILE A 4 0.41 65.02 20.71
CA ILE A 4 0.19 63.70 21.30
C ILE A 4 -1.27 63.27 21.06
N THR A 5 -1.53 62.00 20.72
CA THR A 5 -2.85 61.38 20.93
C THR A 5 -2.70 59.91 21.33
N LYS A 6 -3.18 59.60 22.54
CA LYS A 6 -3.42 58.28 23.12
C LYS A 6 -4.77 57.72 22.62
N LYS A 7 -4.90 56.38 22.55
CA LYS A 7 -6.15 55.60 22.69
C LYS A 7 -5.73 54.14 22.90
N THR A 8 -5.70 53.55 24.10
CA THR A 8 -6.75 53.22 25.10
C THR A 8 -7.82 52.25 24.59
N ALA A 9 -7.96 51.17 25.37
CA ALA A 9 -8.64 49.88 25.16
C ALA A 9 -10.18 49.87 25.38
N LEU A 10 -10.73 48.64 25.46
CA LEU A 10 -12.11 48.16 25.72
C LEU A 10 -12.93 47.91 24.42
N THR A 11 -13.58 46.75 24.22
CA THR A 11 -14.68 46.19 25.04
C THR A 11 -14.90 44.70 24.76
N ALA A 12 -15.26 43.96 25.82
CA ALA A 12 -15.66 42.54 25.84
C ALA A 12 -17.19 42.34 25.68
N VAL A 13 -17.63 41.06 25.77
CA VAL A 13 -19.02 40.54 25.86
C VAL A 13 -19.61 40.25 24.46
N VAL A 14 -19.95 39.00 24.12
CA VAL A 14 -21.18 38.31 24.57
C VAL A 14 -20.99 36.80 24.82
N ALA A 15 -21.59 36.34 25.92
CA ALA A 15 -21.75 34.96 26.36
C ALA A 15 -22.93 34.25 25.65
N SER A 16 -22.88 32.92 25.55
CA SER A 16 -24.08 32.07 25.63
C SER A 16 -23.70 30.64 26.02
N ALA A 17 -24.51 30.08 26.91
CA ALA A 17 -24.29 28.86 27.69
C ALA A 17 -25.17 27.69 27.21
N ALA A 18 -24.87 26.51 27.78
CA ALA A 18 -25.60 25.23 27.75
C ALA A 18 -25.55 24.46 26.41
N VAL A 19 -25.32 23.14 26.37
CA VAL A 19 -26.05 22.09 27.10
C VAL A 19 -25.17 20.87 27.42
N LEU A 20 -25.37 20.31 28.61
CA LEU A 20 -25.03 18.95 29.06
C LEU A 20 -25.29 17.89 27.97
N SER A 21 -24.37 16.95 27.78
CA SER A 21 -24.72 15.56 27.40
C SER A 21 -23.59 14.60 27.77
N LEU A 22 -23.79 13.93 28.91
CA LEU A 22 -23.06 12.71 29.26
C LEU A 22 -23.36 11.68 28.17
N PHE A 23 -22.37 11.33 27.35
CA PHE A 23 -22.51 10.17 26.48
C PHE A 23 -22.44 8.92 27.34
N SER A 24 -23.62 8.49 27.77
CA SER A 24 -23.86 7.24 28.48
C SER A 24 -23.33 6.05 27.66
N CYS A 25 -22.44 5.29 28.29
CA CYS A 25 -22.06 3.96 27.84
C CYS A 25 -23.31 3.06 27.83
N THR A 26 -23.76 2.61 26.66
CA THR A 26 -24.74 1.52 26.56
C THR A 26 -24.07 0.33 25.89
N GLN A 27 -23.42 -0.47 26.73
CA GLN A 27 -22.95 -1.82 26.41
C GLN A 27 -24.14 -2.66 25.93
N THR A 28 -24.12 -3.03 24.64
CA THR A 28 -25.05 -4.03 24.08
C THR A 28 -24.30 -5.34 23.94
N THR A 29 -24.53 -6.26 24.88
CA THR A 29 -24.09 -7.65 24.78
C THR A 29 -25.00 -8.38 23.77
N VAL A 30 -24.45 -8.75 22.61
CA VAL A 30 -25.14 -9.65 21.66
C VAL A 30 -24.80 -11.09 22.05
N VAL A 31 -25.84 -11.84 22.39
CA VAL A 31 -25.82 -13.26 22.79
C VAL A 31 -25.55 -14.16 21.58
N LEU A 32 -24.57 -15.06 21.71
CA LEU A 32 -24.27 -16.11 20.72
C LEU A 32 -25.35 -17.21 20.77
N PRO A 33 -25.90 -17.67 19.62
CA PRO A 33 -26.74 -18.86 19.60
C PRO A 33 -25.89 -20.13 19.83
N ASN A 34 -26.14 -20.78 20.97
CA ASN A 34 -25.60 -22.08 21.37
C ASN A 34 -26.15 -23.19 20.46
N ALA A 35 -25.32 -23.74 19.58
CA ALA A 35 -25.68 -24.90 18.78
C ALA A 35 -25.66 -26.18 19.65
N SER A 36 -26.82 -26.82 19.72
CA SER A 36 -27.09 -28.09 20.41
C SER A 36 -26.23 -29.24 19.86
N PRO A 37 -25.70 -30.16 20.69
CA PRO A 37 -25.00 -31.35 20.20
C PRO A 37 -25.98 -32.34 19.56
N THR A 38 -25.67 -32.76 18.34
CA THR A 38 -26.41 -33.82 17.59
C THR A 38 -26.06 -35.21 18.15
N PRO A 39 -27.04 -36.11 18.36
CA PRO A 39 -26.83 -37.40 19.01
C PRO A 39 -26.04 -38.42 18.17
N THR A 40 -25.19 -39.17 18.87
CA THR A 40 -24.45 -40.36 18.44
C THR A 40 -25.39 -41.54 18.10
N PRO A 41 -25.25 -42.19 16.93
CA PRO A 41 -25.93 -43.45 16.66
C PRO A 41 -25.30 -44.62 17.45
N ALA A 42 -26.14 -45.34 18.20
CA ALA A 42 -25.80 -46.53 18.96
C ALA A 42 -25.66 -47.78 18.06
N ALA A 43 -24.77 -48.69 18.47
CA ALA A 43 -24.51 -49.98 17.83
C ALA A 43 -25.76 -50.87 17.76
N THR A 44 -25.92 -51.61 16.66
CA THR A 44 -26.91 -52.70 16.56
C THR A 44 -26.23 -53.96 16.03
N ALA A 45 -26.62 -55.09 16.64
CA ALA A 45 -25.91 -56.35 16.76
C ALA A 45 -25.80 -57.20 15.48
N ALA A 46 -24.78 -58.05 15.50
CA ALA A 46 -24.53 -59.14 14.56
C ALA A 46 -25.56 -60.29 14.68
N PRO A 47 -25.86 -60.99 13.57
CA PRO A 47 -26.32 -62.37 13.64
C PRO A 47 -25.19 -63.34 13.28
N THR A 48 -24.93 -64.24 14.23
CA THR A 48 -24.19 -65.48 14.09
C THR A 48 -24.98 -66.47 13.21
N ALA A 49 -24.31 -67.13 12.27
CA ALA A 49 -24.71 -68.47 11.84
C ALA A 49 -23.46 -69.27 11.45
N ALA A 50 -23.16 -70.27 12.26
CA ALA A 50 -22.20 -71.32 11.97
C ALA A 50 -22.85 -72.39 11.10
N ALA A 51 -22.14 -72.83 10.07
CA ALA A 51 -22.25 -74.18 9.54
C ALA A 51 -20.95 -74.55 8.84
N THR A 52 -20.19 -75.47 9.45
CA THR A 52 -19.14 -76.24 8.78
C THR A 52 -19.81 -77.49 8.19
N PRO A 53 -19.44 -77.90 6.98
CA PRO A 53 -18.79 -79.20 6.91
C PRO A 53 -17.58 -79.25 5.96
N THR A 54 -16.65 -80.09 6.38
CA THR A 54 -15.36 -80.47 5.82
C THR A 54 -15.47 -81.25 4.51
N ALA A 55 -14.56 -80.96 3.56
CA ALA A 55 -14.02 -81.94 2.61
C ALA A 55 -12.54 -81.63 2.28
N PHE A 56 -11.74 -82.69 2.26
CA PHE A 56 -10.26 -82.79 2.14
C PHE A 56 -9.83 -82.87 0.65
N PRO A 57 -8.53 -82.84 0.28
CA PRO A 57 -7.87 -81.86 -0.58
C PRO A 57 -7.70 -82.38 -2.02
N THR A 58 -7.32 -81.51 -2.95
CA THR A 58 -6.65 -81.95 -4.17
C THR A 58 -5.46 -81.04 -4.43
N ASN A 59 -4.28 -81.59 -4.19
CA ASN A 59 -3.00 -80.99 -4.53
C ASN A 59 -2.94 -80.79 -6.05
N SER A 60 -2.86 -79.53 -6.49
CA SER A 60 -2.26 -79.18 -7.78
C SER A 60 -1.72 -77.75 -7.65
N PRO A 61 -0.40 -77.52 -7.80
CA PRO A 61 0.12 -76.17 -7.90
C PRO A 61 -0.41 -75.54 -9.19
N ALA A 62 -1.39 -74.65 -9.07
CA ALA A 62 -1.74 -73.75 -10.16
C ALA A 62 -0.50 -72.90 -10.50
N PRO A 63 -0.13 -72.72 -11.78
CA PRO A 63 0.92 -71.78 -12.16
C PRO A 63 0.53 -70.40 -11.61
N ALA A 64 1.37 -69.83 -10.76
CA ALA A 64 1.18 -68.47 -10.27
C ALA A 64 1.20 -67.52 -11.48
N THR A 65 0.03 -67.09 -11.94
CA THR A 65 -0.09 -65.94 -12.84
C THR A 65 -0.01 -64.70 -11.96
N THR A 66 1.22 -64.28 -11.68
CA THR A 66 1.49 -62.98 -11.09
C THR A 66 1.06 -61.93 -12.11
N THR A 67 -0.13 -61.37 -11.92
CA THR A 67 -0.55 -60.14 -12.60
C THR A 67 0.43 -59.05 -12.20
N ALA A 68 1.25 -58.59 -13.15
CA ALA A 68 2.14 -57.45 -12.94
C ALA A 68 1.31 -56.24 -12.46
N PRO A 69 1.75 -55.52 -11.42
CA PRO A 69 1.03 -54.34 -10.97
C PRO A 69 1.03 -53.29 -12.08
N THR A 70 -0.16 -52.85 -12.50
CA THR A 70 -0.32 -51.67 -13.34
C THR A 70 0.24 -50.47 -12.57
N ALA A 71 1.30 -49.86 -13.09
CA ALA A 71 1.85 -48.64 -12.50
C ALA A 71 0.77 -47.55 -12.47
N VAL A 72 0.43 -47.06 -11.29
CA VAL A 72 -0.44 -45.88 -11.13
C VAL A 72 0.34 -44.67 -11.68
N PRO A 73 -0.23 -43.86 -12.59
CA PRO A 73 0.45 -42.67 -13.08
C PRO A 73 0.59 -41.65 -11.94
N THR A 74 1.83 -41.37 -11.53
CA THR A 74 2.14 -40.26 -10.63
C THR A 74 1.95 -38.95 -11.40
N ALA A 75 0.99 -38.12 -10.97
CA ALA A 75 0.82 -36.79 -11.54
C ALA A 75 2.11 -35.97 -11.36
N ALA A 76 2.62 -35.39 -12.46
CA ALA A 76 3.77 -34.50 -12.41
C ALA A 76 3.44 -33.26 -11.54
N PRO A 77 4.37 -32.78 -10.70
CA PRO A 77 4.13 -31.60 -9.88
C PRO A 77 3.86 -30.40 -10.80
N THR A 78 2.75 -29.69 -10.55
CA THR A 78 2.47 -28.41 -11.21
C THR A 78 3.47 -27.38 -10.68
N PRO A 79 4.25 -26.70 -11.53
CA PRO A 79 5.21 -25.70 -11.05
C PRO A 79 4.46 -24.58 -10.32
N THR A 80 4.94 -24.23 -9.13
CA THR A 80 4.43 -23.10 -8.35
C THR A 80 4.75 -21.80 -9.10
N PRO A 81 3.79 -20.86 -9.25
CA PRO A 81 4.06 -19.61 -9.92
C PRO A 81 5.09 -18.80 -9.13
N VAL A 82 6.24 -18.52 -9.73
CA VAL A 82 7.23 -17.60 -9.19
C VAL A 82 6.74 -16.19 -9.46
N SER A 83 6.41 -15.44 -8.40
CA SER A 83 6.08 -14.02 -8.53
C SER A 83 7.34 -13.24 -8.87
N THR A 84 7.40 -12.67 -10.07
CA THR A 84 8.48 -11.75 -10.44
C THR A 84 8.35 -10.47 -9.60
N PRO A 85 9.41 -10.03 -8.90
CA PRO A 85 9.35 -8.81 -8.10
C PRO A 85 9.08 -7.61 -9.03
N THR A 86 8.17 -6.72 -8.62
CA THR A 86 7.93 -5.46 -9.32
C THR A 86 9.21 -4.60 -9.25
N PRO A 87 9.68 -4.02 -10.37
CA PRO A 87 10.80 -3.10 -10.34
C PRO A 87 10.57 -1.94 -9.38
N ALA A 88 11.64 -1.43 -8.76
CA ALA A 88 11.55 -0.22 -7.96
C ALA A 88 11.28 1.00 -8.86
N PRO A 89 10.52 1.99 -8.38
CA PRO A 89 10.27 3.20 -9.14
C PRO A 89 11.56 3.99 -9.38
N THR A 90 11.66 4.62 -10.55
CA THR A 90 12.71 5.58 -10.88
C THR A 90 12.09 6.94 -11.21
N ALA A 91 12.80 8.01 -10.90
CA ALA A 91 12.42 9.38 -11.25
C ALA A 91 13.34 9.90 -12.36
N ASN A 92 12.74 10.48 -13.38
CA ASN A 92 13.40 11.07 -14.54
C ASN A 92 13.04 12.57 -14.57
N PRO A 93 13.93 13.44 -14.08
CA PRO A 93 13.67 14.87 -14.03
C PRO A 93 13.70 15.49 -15.43
N ASN A 94 12.89 16.53 -15.65
CA ASN A 94 12.98 17.38 -16.82
C ASN A 94 13.70 18.68 -16.44
N PRO A 95 14.92 18.94 -16.97
CA PRO A 95 15.66 20.16 -16.66
C PRO A 95 15.09 21.41 -17.35
N VAL A 96 14.12 21.25 -18.26
CA VAL A 96 13.50 22.39 -18.95
C VAL A 96 12.51 23.09 -18.04
N VAL A 97 12.79 24.37 -17.79
CA VAL A 97 11.89 25.27 -17.09
C VAL A 97 11.02 26.00 -18.12
N THR A 98 9.70 25.86 -18.00
CA THR A 98 8.75 26.62 -18.84
C THR A 98 8.64 28.07 -18.36
N GLY A 99 8.12 28.99 -19.18
CA GLY A 99 8.07 30.43 -18.88
C GLY A 99 7.39 30.84 -17.55
N SER A 100 6.66 29.94 -16.87
CA SER A 100 6.14 30.16 -15.52
C SER A 100 7.06 29.67 -14.38
N GLY A 101 8.28 29.22 -14.68
CA GLY A 101 9.19 28.67 -13.67
C GLY A 101 8.82 27.26 -13.19
N ARG A 102 7.89 26.57 -13.87
CA ARG A 102 7.42 25.23 -13.46
C ARG A 102 8.47 24.17 -13.76
N ILE A 103 8.67 23.28 -12.80
CA ILE A 103 9.67 22.22 -12.84
C ILE A 103 8.93 20.89 -12.86
N PHE A 104 9.40 19.95 -13.70
CA PHE A 104 8.73 18.67 -13.91
C PHE A 104 9.64 17.49 -13.61
N ALA A 105 9.07 16.42 -13.10
CA ALA A 105 9.71 15.12 -12.97
C ALA A 105 8.73 14.02 -13.37
N THR A 106 9.17 13.08 -14.19
CA THR A 106 8.36 11.93 -14.60
C THR A 106 8.84 10.67 -13.88
N PHE A 107 7.93 9.77 -13.53
CA PHE A 107 8.24 8.51 -12.89
C PHE A 107 8.04 7.34 -13.85
N SER A 108 8.81 6.27 -13.68
CA SER A 108 8.68 5.04 -14.49
C SER A 108 7.35 4.30 -14.28
N GLN A 109 6.63 4.61 -13.20
CA GLN A 109 5.40 3.94 -12.80
C GLN A 109 4.52 4.86 -11.94
N PRO A 110 3.24 4.51 -11.74
CA PRO A 110 2.36 5.25 -10.85
C PRO A 110 2.87 5.31 -9.41
N MET A 111 2.80 6.50 -8.82
CA MET A 111 3.26 6.80 -7.47
C MET A 111 2.10 7.17 -6.55
N THR A 112 2.33 7.05 -5.24
CA THR A 112 1.38 7.46 -4.22
C THR A 112 1.41 8.98 -4.09
N ALA A 113 0.35 9.66 -4.54
CA ALA A 113 0.27 11.11 -4.57
C ALA A 113 0.56 11.80 -3.22
N ALA A 114 0.13 11.21 -2.10
CA ALA A 114 0.37 11.76 -0.76
C ALA A 114 1.87 11.79 -0.38
N THR A 115 2.70 10.95 -1.01
CA THR A 115 4.16 10.93 -0.82
C THR A 115 4.90 11.89 -1.73
N ILE A 116 4.21 12.59 -2.62
CA ILE A 116 4.77 13.58 -3.54
C ILE A 116 4.29 14.96 -3.10
N ASN A 117 5.08 15.58 -2.22
CA ASN A 117 4.79 16.86 -1.60
C ASN A 117 6.06 17.72 -1.50
N THR A 118 5.95 18.91 -0.89
CA THR A 118 7.05 19.88 -0.75
C THR A 118 8.20 19.43 0.14
N ASP A 119 8.03 18.39 0.97
CA ASP A 119 9.10 17.80 1.78
C ASP A 119 9.93 16.81 0.97
N THR A 120 9.29 16.13 0.02
CA THR A 120 9.91 15.13 -0.85
C THR A 120 10.42 15.69 -2.18
N PHE A 121 9.84 16.77 -2.68
CA PHE A 121 10.28 17.51 -3.86
C PHE A 121 10.66 18.92 -3.43
N THR A 122 11.96 19.12 -3.23
CA THR A 122 12.54 20.40 -2.80
C THR A 122 13.32 21.07 -3.92
N VAL A 123 13.38 22.39 -3.89
CA VAL A 123 14.11 23.21 -4.87
C VAL A 123 14.91 24.27 -4.13
N PHE A 124 16.19 24.37 -4.43
CA PHE A 124 17.12 25.32 -3.82
C PHE A 124 17.86 26.14 -4.87
N ALA A 125 18.21 27.38 -4.54
CA ALA A 125 19.10 28.23 -5.31
C ALA A 125 20.13 28.87 -4.39
N GLY A 126 21.42 28.64 -4.63
CA GLY A 126 22.49 29.22 -3.82
C GLY A 126 22.38 28.96 -2.31
N GLY A 127 21.77 27.85 -1.90
CA GLY A 127 21.52 27.50 -0.49
C GLY A 127 20.18 27.97 0.09
N PHE A 128 19.40 28.76 -0.64
CA PHE A 128 18.06 29.19 -0.23
C PHE A 128 16.98 28.29 -0.82
N GLN A 129 16.00 27.89 0.00
CA GLN A 129 14.86 27.11 -0.46
C GLN A 129 13.88 27.98 -1.24
N ILE A 130 13.43 27.48 -2.39
CA ILE A 130 12.33 28.07 -3.15
C ILE A 130 11.03 27.41 -2.71
N PHE A 131 10.10 28.22 -2.18
CA PHE A 131 8.78 27.74 -1.78
C PHE A 131 7.83 27.67 -2.99
N GLY A 132 6.94 26.69 -2.96
CA GLY A 132 5.99 26.43 -4.03
C GLY A 132 5.01 25.32 -3.67
N SER A 133 4.14 24.99 -4.61
CA SER A 133 3.18 23.89 -4.50
C SER A 133 3.59 22.74 -5.41
N VAL A 134 3.42 21.51 -4.92
CA VAL A 134 3.62 20.29 -5.71
C VAL A 134 2.27 19.74 -6.13
N SER A 135 2.16 19.37 -7.40
CA SER A 135 1.01 18.66 -7.96
C SER A 135 1.49 17.40 -8.67
N TYR A 136 0.64 16.38 -8.70
CA TYR A 136 0.96 15.08 -9.27
C TYR A 136 -0.19 14.57 -10.14
N ASN A 137 0.12 14.09 -11.34
CA ASN A 137 -0.85 13.52 -12.27
C ASN A 137 -0.31 12.20 -12.85
N GLY A 138 -0.72 11.08 -12.24
CA GLY A 138 -0.52 9.72 -12.74
C GLY A 138 0.92 9.20 -12.68
N THR A 139 1.85 9.87 -13.39
CA THR A 139 3.28 9.61 -13.43
C THR A 139 4.12 10.89 -13.48
N VAL A 140 3.49 12.07 -13.53
CA VAL A 140 4.19 13.36 -13.66
C VAL A 140 3.99 14.18 -12.40
N ALA A 141 5.08 14.53 -11.72
CA ALA A 141 5.11 15.53 -10.67
C ALA A 141 5.49 16.89 -11.25
N GLN A 142 4.82 17.94 -10.76
CA GLN A 142 5.06 19.32 -11.13
C GLN A 142 5.21 20.15 -9.87
N PHE A 143 6.34 20.85 -9.77
CA PHE A 143 6.56 21.89 -8.78
C PHE A 143 6.26 23.26 -9.41
N SER A 144 5.38 24.02 -8.77
CA SER A 144 5.03 25.39 -9.16
C SER A 144 5.53 26.35 -8.07
N PRO A 145 6.59 27.14 -8.35
CA PRO A 145 7.07 28.16 -7.41
C PRO A 145 5.98 29.17 -7.06
N GLN A 146 5.97 29.65 -5.81
CA GLN A 146 5.02 30.68 -5.37
C GLN A 146 5.38 32.07 -5.92
N ALA A 147 6.68 32.33 -6.07
CA ALA A 147 7.22 33.56 -6.65
C ALA A 147 7.93 33.23 -7.97
N PRO A 148 8.00 34.19 -8.92
CA PRO A 148 8.80 34.04 -10.13
C PRO A 148 10.24 33.68 -9.80
N LEU A 149 10.80 32.72 -10.54
CA LEU A 149 12.20 32.32 -10.37
C LEU A 149 13.13 33.44 -10.85
N PRO A 150 14.15 33.83 -10.07
CA PRO A 150 15.19 34.75 -10.51
C PRO A 150 15.83 34.29 -11.82
N LEU A 151 16.00 35.20 -12.78
CA LEU A 151 16.63 34.94 -14.07
C LEU A 151 18.12 34.67 -13.91
N ASN A 152 18.74 34.01 -14.90
CA ASN A 152 20.17 33.66 -14.92
C ASN A 152 20.65 32.96 -13.64
N THR A 153 19.76 32.27 -12.93
CA THR A 153 20.07 31.60 -11.67
C THR A 153 20.03 30.09 -11.88
N THR A 154 21.00 29.39 -11.27
CA THR A 154 21.03 27.92 -11.24
C THR A 154 20.30 27.42 -10.01
N PHE A 155 19.37 26.51 -10.24
CA PHE A 155 18.56 25.85 -9.23
C PHE A 155 18.92 24.38 -9.16
N THR A 156 18.79 23.82 -7.96
CA THR A 156 18.95 22.40 -7.66
C THR A 156 17.62 21.87 -7.15
N ALA A 157 17.01 20.97 -7.90
CA ALA A 157 15.83 20.25 -7.47
C ALA A 157 16.20 18.85 -6.97
N THR A 158 15.54 18.41 -5.91
CA THR A 158 15.78 17.12 -5.27
C THR A 158 14.46 16.40 -5.03
N LEU A 159 14.36 15.17 -5.53
CA LEU A 159 13.37 14.19 -5.12
C LEU A 159 13.99 13.20 -4.15
N THR A 160 13.39 13.03 -2.98
CA THR A 160 13.91 12.15 -1.93
C THR A 160 13.38 10.71 -2.04
N THR A 161 14.04 9.78 -1.36
CA THR A 161 13.54 8.40 -1.18
C THR A 161 12.23 8.29 -0.39
N GLY A 162 11.71 9.40 0.14
CA GLY A 162 10.38 9.46 0.77
C GLY A 162 9.23 9.23 -0.23
N VAL A 163 9.47 9.44 -1.53
CA VAL A 163 8.49 9.21 -2.59
C VAL A 163 8.31 7.71 -2.83
N LYS A 164 7.07 7.21 -2.77
CA LYS A 164 6.75 5.78 -2.88
C LYS A 164 5.77 5.47 -4.00
N ASN A 165 5.88 4.28 -4.59
CA ASN A 165 4.89 3.77 -5.53
C ASN A 165 3.56 3.40 -4.83
N THR A 166 2.55 2.98 -5.61
CA THR A 166 1.24 2.55 -5.08
C THR A 166 1.28 1.29 -4.20
N VAL A 167 2.38 0.53 -4.25
CA VAL A 167 2.62 -0.69 -3.45
C VAL A 167 3.51 -0.38 -2.22
N GLY A 168 3.92 0.87 -2.04
CA GLY A 168 4.73 1.33 -0.91
C GLY A 168 6.26 1.22 -1.09
N THR A 169 6.75 0.82 -2.26
CA THR A 169 8.19 0.80 -2.57
C THR A 169 8.73 2.23 -2.77
N PRO A 170 9.76 2.66 -2.01
CA PRO A 170 10.36 3.98 -2.19
C PRO A 170 11.24 4.07 -3.45
N LEU A 171 11.58 5.30 -3.87
CA LEU A 171 12.72 5.51 -4.77
C LEU A 171 13.99 4.92 -4.14
N GLN A 172 14.85 4.31 -4.95
CA GLN A 172 16.09 3.69 -4.46
C GLN A 172 17.12 4.71 -3.99
N THR A 173 17.15 5.88 -4.59
CA THR A 173 18.09 6.96 -4.28
C THR A 173 17.43 8.31 -4.45
N ASN A 174 18.02 9.34 -3.82
CA ASN A 174 17.62 10.71 -4.06
C ASN A 174 17.97 11.10 -5.50
N THR A 175 16.99 11.64 -6.22
CA THR A 175 17.18 12.13 -7.59
C THR A 175 17.43 13.63 -7.52
N VAL A 176 18.64 14.05 -7.86
CA VAL A 176 19.06 15.45 -7.82
C VAL A 176 19.38 15.89 -9.24
N TRP A 177 18.85 17.04 -9.65
CA TRP A 177 19.18 17.65 -10.94
C TRP A 177 19.26 19.15 -10.83
N THR A 178 20.02 19.74 -11.74
CA THR A 178 20.19 21.17 -11.84
C THR A 178 19.55 21.70 -13.11
N PHE A 179 19.08 22.94 -13.04
CA PHE A 179 18.56 23.67 -14.19
C PHE A 179 18.85 25.16 -14.02
N SER A 180 18.88 25.90 -15.13
CA SER A 180 19.08 27.35 -15.12
C SER A 180 17.93 28.03 -15.84
N THR A 181 17.44 29.12 -15.27
CA THR A 181 16.53 30.04 -15.97
C THR A 181 17.34 30.88 -16.95
N GLY A 182 16.88 31.02 -18.20
CA GLY A 182 17.53 31.89 -19.18
C GLY A 182 17.50 33.37 -18.79
N ALA A 183 18.32 34.17 -19.46
CA ALA A 183 18.15 35.61 -19.50
C ALA A 183 16.85 35.92 -20.24
N GLN A 184 16.04 36.83 -19.69
CA GLN A 184 14.86 37.36 -20.37
C GLN A 184 15.25 38.51 -21.30
#